data_AF-A0A6B0Z172-F1
#
_entry.id   AF-A0A6B0Z172-F1
#
_cell.length_a   1.000
_cell.length_b   1.000
_cell.length_c   1.000
_cell.angle_alpha   90.00
_cell.angle_beta   90.00
_cell.angle_gamma   90.00
#
_symmetry.space_group_name_H-M   'P 1'
#
loop_
_entity.id
_entity.type
_entity.pdbx_description
1 polymer ?
#
loop_
_entity_poly.entity_id
_entity_poly.type
_entity_poly.pdbx_seq_one_letter_code
_entity_poly.pdbx_strand_id
1 'polypeptide(L)' 'MSLPSPPASIHADFSAMNAKQLRLAQEEIWEWISAAESASYDDAPDDDVLDVAREALNEVIAERRALHGDETAPRGG' A
#
# COMPACT_ATOMS: atom_id res chain seq x y z
N MET A 1 -15.31 17.30 4.94
CA MET A 1 -14.80 16.82 3.63
C MET A 1 -14.96 15.33 3.69
N SER A 2 -15.78 14.75 2.81
CA SER A 2 -15.99 13.31 2.82
C SER A 2 -14.75 12.58 2.31
N LEU A 3 -14.46 11.43 2.90
CA LEU A 3 -13.35 10.59 2.51
C LEU A 3 -13.51 10.06 1.08
N PRO A 4 -12.46 10.03 0.25
CA PRO A 4 -12.53 9.35 -1.04
C PRO A 4 -12.75 7.85 -0.86
N SER A 5 -13.33 7.21 -1.88
CA SER A 5 -13.46 5.75 -1.90
C SER A 5 -12.09 5.07 -1.81
N PRO A 6 -12.01 3.86 -1.22
CA PRO A 6 -10.76 3.09 -1.16
C PRO A 6 -10.16 2.89 -2.56
N PRO A 7 -8.83 3.06 -2.73
CA PRO A 7 -8.18 2.83 -4.01
C PRO A 7 -8.22 1.34 -4.37
N ALA A 8 -8.41 1.04 -5.67
CA ALA A 8 -8.40 -0.32 -6.17
C ALA A 8 -7.07 -1.05 -5.92
N SER A 9 -5.98 -0.28 -5.77
CA SER A 9 -4.64 -0.76 -5.44
C SER A 9 -4.58 -1.55 -4.12
N ILE A 10 -5.54 -1.37 -3.19
CA ILE A 10 -5.64 -2.18 -1.96
C ILE A 10 -5.82 -3.68 -2.25
N HIS A 11 -6.45 -4.04 -3.37
CA HIS A 11 -6.73 -5.43 -3.75
C HIS A 11 -5.91 -5.90 -4.94
N ALA A 12 -4.85 -5.16 -5.29
CA ALA A 12 -4.05 -5.49 -6.46
C ALA A 12 -3.02 -6.57 -6.15
N ASP A 13 -2.67 -7.37 -7.16
CA ASP A 13 -1.54 -8.30 -7.09
C ASP A 13 -0.23 -7.54 -7.31
N PHE A 14 0.50 -7.27 -6.22
CA PHE A 14 1.75 -6.50 -6.25
C PHE A 14 2.91 -7.28 -6.86
N SER A 15 2.89 -8.61 -6.83
CA SER A 15 3.98 -9.47 -7.33
C SER A 15 4.21 -9.33 -8.84
N ALA A 16 3.16 -8.95 -9.58
CA ALA A 16 3.20 -8.73 -11.02
C ALA A 16 3.58 -7.29 -11.43
N MET A 17 3.81 -6.40 -10.46
CA MET A 17 4.05 -4.98 -10.71
C MET A 17 5.53 -4.64 -10.85
N ASN A 18 5.83 -3.67 -11.73
CA ASN A 18 7.16 -3.07 -11.80
C ASN A 18 7.38 -2.01 -10.71
N ALA A 19 8.63 -1.58 -10.51
CA ALA A 19 9.00 -0.62 -9.47
C ALA A 19 8.20 0.70 -9.50
N LYS A 20 7.85 1.20 -10.71
CA LYS A 20 7.02 2.42 -10.84
C LYS A 20 5.58 2.16 -10.40
N GLN A 21 5.00 1.03 -10.80
CA GLN A 21 3.64 0.64 -10.41
C GLN A 21 3.54 0.43 -8.90
N LEU A 22 4.50 -0.26 -8.29
CA LEU A 22 4.55 -0.44 -6.84
C LEU A 22 4.70 0.89 -6.09
N ARG A 23 5.48 1.83 -6.63
CA ARG A 23 5.61 3.17 -6.03
C ARG A 23 4.28 3.90 -6.02
N LEU A 24 3.57 3.89 -7.14
CA LEU A 24 2.25 4.53 -7.27
C LEU A 24 1.22 3.86 -6.34
N ALA A 25 1.15 2.53 -6.35
CA ALA A 25 0.25 1.79 -5.47
C ALA A 25 0.52 2.10 -3.99
N GLN A 26 1.79 2.15 -3.57
CA GLN A 26 2.14 2.54 -2.22
C GLN A 26 1.69 3.96 -1.88
N GLU A 27 1.90 4.93 -2.78
CA GLU A 27 1.48 6.32 -2.57
C GLU A 27 -0.05 6.42 -2.45
N GLU A 28 -0.80 5.79 -3.35
CA GLU A 28 -2.28 5.79 -3.32
C GLU A 28 -2.83 5.18 -2.03
N ILE A 29 -2.30 4.03 -1.61
CA ILE A 29 -2.76 3.35 -0.39
C ILE A 29 -2.41 4.20 0.84
N TRP A 30 -1.19 4.74 0.92
CA TRP A 30 -0.78 5.60 2.03
C TRP A 30 -1.61 6.87 2.13
N GLU A 31 -1.86 7.57 1.03
CA GLU A 31 -2.68 8.78 1.01
C GLU A 31 -4.12 8.51 1.47
N TRP A 32 -4.69 7.39 1.02
CA TRP A 32 -6.03 7.00 1.44
C TRP A 32 -6.09 6.67 2.94
N ILE A 33 -5.15 5.87 3.47
CA ILE A 33 -5.09 5.56 4.91
C ILE A 33 -4.93 6.84 5.73
N SER A 34 -4.03 7.73 5.31
CA SER A 34 -3.80 9.01 6.01
C SER A 34 -5.04 9.89 6.05
N ALA A 35 -5.79 9.95 4.93
CA ALA A 35 -7.07 10.64 4.87
C ALA A 35 -8.12 9.96 5.75
N ALA A 36 -8.16 8.62 5.78
CA ALA A 36 -9.10 7.83 6.57
C ALA A 36 -8.88 8.04 8.08
N GLU A 37 -7.62 8.00 8.52
CA GLU A 37 -7.26 8.22 9.93
C GLU A 37 -7.48 9.67 10.37
N SER A 38 -7.47 10.61 9.42
CA SER A 38 -7.76 12.03 9.67
C SER A 38 -9.25 12.38 9.53
N ALA A 39 -10.09 11.43 9.11
CA ALA A 39 -11.51 11.65 8.93
C ALA A 39 -12.22 11.81 10.28
N SER A 40 -13.35 12.52 10.27
CA SER A 40 -14.24 12.58 11.45
C SER A 40 -14.92 11.23 11.65
N TYR A 41 -15.35 10.93 12.88
CA TYR A 41 -15.97 9.65 13.22
C TYR A 41 -17.14 9.25 12.28
N ASP A 42 -17.96 10.21 11.85
CA ASP A 42 -19.07 9.98 10.90
C ASP A 42 -18.63 9.70 9.45
N ASP A 43 -17.40 10.07 9.07
CA ASP A 43 -16.84 9.89 7.72
C ASP A 43 -15.72 8.83 7.68
N ALA A 44 -15.31 8.29 8.84
CA ALA A 44 -14.27 7.28 8.94
C ALA A 44 -14.78 5.94 8.36
N PRO A 45 -13.92 5.20 7.63
CA PRO A 45 -14.29 3.88 7.15
C PRO A 45 -14.32 2.90 8.33
N ASP A 46 -14.97 1.75 8.15
CA ASP A 46 -14.92 0.66 9.12
C ASP A 46 -13.47 0.21 9.36
N ASP A 47 -13.14 -0.13 10.60
CA ASP A 47 -11.79 -0.56 11.00
C ASP A 47 -11.29 -1.73 10.14
N ASP A 48 -12.18 -2.66 9.76
CA ASP A 48 -11.86 -3.78 8.88
C ASP A 48 -11.29 -3.31 7.51
N VAL A 49 -11.84 -2.24 6.95
CA VAL A 49 -11.38 -1.68 5.66
C VAL A 49 -10.01 -1.03 5.84
N LEU A 50 -9.81 -0.35 6.97
CA LEU A 50 -8.53 0.29 7.29
C LEU A 50 -7.42 -0.75 7.50
N ASP A 51 -7.74 -1.87 8.16
CA ASP A 51 -6.79 -2.95 8.39
C ASP A 51 -6.42 -3.67 7.09
N VAL A 52 -7.37 -3.92 6.19
CA VAL A 52 -7.08 -4.44 4.85
C VAL A 52 -6.15 -3.49 4.07
N ALA A 53 -6.40 -2.17 4.13
CA ALA A 53 -5.54 -1.19 3.48
C ALA A 53 -4.12 -1.18 4.07
N ARG A 54 -3.99 -1.29 5.40
CA ARG A 54 -2.70 -1.39 6.10
C ARG A 54 -1.95 -2.66 5.72
N GLU A 55 -2.64 -3.79 5.59
CA GLU A 55 -2.05 -5.04 5.12
C GLU A 55 -1.50 -4.88 3.69
N ALA A 56 -2.30 -4.34 2.77
CA ALA A 56 -1.87 -4.05 1.40
C ALA A 56 -0.68 -3.09 1.35
N LEU A 57 -0.63 -2.08 2.22
CA LEU A 57 0.50 -1.16 2.33
C LEU A 57 1.79 -1.90 2.78
N ASN A 58 1.67 -2.84 3.71
CA ASN A 58 2.81 -3.64 4.15
C ASN A 58 3.30 -4.57 3.03
N GLU A 59 2.38 -5.17 2.28
CA GLU A 59 2.69 -6.04 1.14
C GLU A 59 3.43 -5.29 0.03
N VAL A 60 2.92 -4.13 -0.40
CA VAL A 60 3.59 -3.32 -1.45
C VAL A 60 4.98 -2.85 -1.01
N ILE A 61 5.18 -2.54 0.28
CA ILE A 61 6.50 -2.20 0.82
C ILE A 61 7.44 -3.41 0.79
N ALA A 62 6.94 -4.60 1.12
CA ALA A 62 7.71 -5.84 1.07
C ALA A 62 8.14 -6.17 -0.36
N GLU A 63 7.23 -6.08 -1.34
CA GLU A 63 7.53 -6.30 -2.76
C GLU A 63 8.55 -5.29 -3.29
N ARG A 64 8.40 -4.01 -2.95
CA ARG A 64 9.43 -3.00 -3.31
C ARG A 64 10.79 -3.34 -2.70
N ARG A 65 10.81 -3.81 -1.45
CA ARG A 65 12.06 -4.21 -0.80
C ARG A 65 12.65 -5.46 -1.44
N ALA A 66 11.85 -6.41 -1.93
CA ALA A 66 12.32 -7.57 -2.67
C ALA A 66 12.97 -7.15 -4.00
N LEU A 67 12.30 -6.28 -4.77
CA LEU A 67 12.82 -5.73 -6.03
C LEU A 67 14.11 -4.91 -5.87
N HIS A 68 14.25 -4.14 -4.79
CA HIS A 68 15.44 -3.33 -4.50
C HIS A 68 16.51 -4.08 -3.67
N GLY A 69 16.14 -5.17 -3.00
CA GLY A 69 17.01 -5.97 -2.14
C GLY A 69 17.81 -7.03 -2.91
N ASP A 70 17.36 -7.39 -4.12
CA ASP A 70 18.07 -8.32 -5.02
C ASP A 70 19.43 -7.77 -5.51
N GLU A 71 19.69 -6.46 -5.37
CA GLU A 71 21.01 -5.88 -5.64
C GLU A 71 22.08 -6.23 -4.57
N THR A 72 21.71 -6.86 -3.46
CA THR A 72 22.61 -7.14 -2.31
C THR A 72 22.91 -8.60 -2.01
N ALA A 73 22.58 -9.55 -2.89
CA ALA A 73 23.12 -10.91 -2.80
C ALA A 73 24.42 -11.03 -3.62
N PRO A 74 25.63 -10.90 -3.03
CA PRO A 74 26.82 -11.35 -3.72
C PRO A 74 26.67 -12.85 -3.98
N ARG A 75 26.67 -13.24 -5.27
CA ARG A 75 27.07 -14.58 -5.67
C ARG A 75 28.48 -14.82 -5.11
N GLY A 76 28.60 -15.58 -4.03
CA GLY A 76 29.90 -15.90 -3.47
C GLY A 76 29.82 -16.75 -2.21
N GLY A 77 30.07 -18.05 -2.37
CA GLY A 77 30.22 -19.05 -1.33
C GLY A 77 30.07 -20.44 -1.90
#